data_AF-A0A1M3QC47-F1
#
_entry.id   AF-A0A1M3QC47-F1
#
_cell.length_a   1.000
_cell.length_b   1.000
_cell.length_c   1.000
_cell.angle_alpha   90.00
_cell.angle_beta   90.00
_cell.angle_gamma   90.00
#
_symmetry.space_group_name_H-M   'P 1'
#
loop_
_entity.id
_entity.type
_entity.pdbx_description
1 polymer ?
#
loop_
_entity_poly.entity_id
_entity_poly.type
_entity_poly.pdbx_seq_one_letter_code
_entity_poly.pdbx_strand_id
1 'polypeptide(L)'
;MTANQSCYGVLGQGSIPPQFVYFLLRDAILRLQANTHGSVFDTITRATFNSVSAVRPGSAVMISFGEVVTPLMDRILANVEESRTLAATRDLLLPKLMSGELRVQTAERAVEAVA
;
A
#
# COMPACT_ATOMS: atom_id res chain seq x y z
N MET A 1 7.15 8.82 2.07
CA MET A 1 7.77 7.75 2.88
C MET A 1 9.19 8.17 3.22
N THR A 2 9.55 8.21 4.49
CA THR A 2 10.93 8.45 4.94
C THR A 2 11.60 7.08 5.13
N ALA A 3 12.47 6.69 4.20
CA ALA A 3 13.31 5.51 4.38
C ALA A 3 14.48 5.87 5.31
N ASN A 4 14.76 5.04 6.31
CA ASN A 4 15.91 5.21 7.19
C ASN A 4 16.82 3.97 7.14
N GLN A 5 17.88 3.97 7.94
CA GLN A 5 18.90 2.91 7.92
C GLN A 5 18.36 1.53 8.36
N SER A 6 17.20 1.48 9.01
CA SER A 6 16.53 0.25 9.43
C SER A 6 15.52 -0.27 8.39
N CYS A 7 15.34 0.43 7.26
CA CYS A 7 14.44 0.02 6.18
C CYS A 7 15.22 -0.64 5.04
N TYR A 8 14.67 -1.74 4.51
CA TYR A 8 15.18 -2.40 3.31
C TYR A 8 14.18 -2.25 2.16
N GLY A 9 14.66 -1.72 1.04
CA GLY A 9 13.97 -1.85 -0.24
C GLY A 9 14.30 -3.19 -0.86
N VAL A 10 13.28 -4.01 -1.13
CA VAL A 10 13.44 -5.30 -1.80
C VAL A 10 12.82 -5.20 -3.19
N LEU A 11 13.63 -5.48 -4.21
CA LEU A 11 13.24 -5.37 -5.61
C LEU A 11 13.35 -6.73 -6.28
N GLY A 12 12.37 -7.04 -7.13
CA GLY A 12 12.43 -8.21 -7.99
C GLY A 12 13.49 -8.04 -9.07
N GLN A 13 14.20 -9.13 -9.40
CA GLN A 13 15.14 -9.13 -10.52
C GLN A 13 14.40 -9.34 -11.85
N GLY A 14 14.74 -8.56 -12.88
CA GLY A 14 14.16 -8.68 -14.21
C GLY A 14 12.66 -8.37 -14.24
N SER A 15 11.87 -9.25 -14.86
CA SER A 15 10.43 -9.05 -15.11
C SER A 15 9.52 -9.56 -13.99
N ILE A 16 10.01 -9.65 -12.75
CA ILE A 16 9.18 -10.10 -11.62
C ILE A 16 8.22 -8.96 -11.23
N PRO A 17 6.90 -9.19 -11.21
CA PRO A 17 5.94 -8.16 -10.80
C PRO A 17 6.18 -7.71 -9.35
N PRO A 18 6.11 -6.40 -9.04
CA PRO A 18 6.30 -5.89 -7.67
C PRO A 18 5.37 -6.53 -6.64
N GLN A 19 4.13 -6.83 -7.04
CA GLN A 19 3.11 -7.47 -6.21
C GLN A 19 3.56 -8.88 -5.80
N PHE A 20 4.20 -9.62 -6.71
CA PHE A 20 4.74 -10.93 -6.39
C PHE A 20 5.81 -10.84 -5.29
N VAL A 21 6.73 -9.89 -5.41
CA VAL A 21 7.77 -9.64 -4.38
C VAL A 21 7.13 -9.28 -3.05
N TYR A 22 6.11 -8.42 -3.05
CA TYR A 22 5.37 -8.04 -1.85
C TYR A 22 4.74 -9.26 -1.16
N PHE A 23 4.00 -10.10 -1.90
CA PHE A 23 3.35 -11.28 -1.32
C PHE A 23 4.36 -12.34 -0.88
N LEU A 24 5.46 -12.50 -1.60
CA LEU A 24 6.56 -13.38 -1.20
C LEU A 24 7.19 -12.93 0.13
N LEU A 25 7.46 -11.63 0.28
CA LEU A 25 8.00 -11.08 1.52
C LEU A 25 7.01 -11.17 2.67
N ARG A 26 5.72 -10.93 2.40
CA ARG A 26 4.65 -11.09 3.39
C ARG A 26 4.57 -12.52 3.90
N ASP A 27 4.74 -13.52 3.04
CA ASP A 27 4.82 -14.93 3.42
C ASP A 27 6.13 -15.25 4.17
N ALA A 28 7.24 -14.61 3.79
CA ALA A 28 8.55 -14.80 4.41
C ALA A 28 8.73 -14.08 5.75
N ILE A 29 7.91 -13.07 6.07
CA ILE A 29 8.20 -12.13 7.17
C ILE A 29 8.31 -12.81 8.53
N LEU A 30 7.44 -13.80 8.80
CA LEU A 30 7.48 -14.54 10.07
C LEU A 30 8.77 -15.35 10.21
N ARG A 31 9.27 -15.91 9.11
CA ARG A 31 10.56 -16.63 9.09
C ARG A 31 11.74 -15.69 9.23
N LEU A 32 11.68 -14.50 8.63
CA LEU A 32 12.69 -13.47 8.80
C LEU A 32 12.74 -12.98 10.26
N GLN A 33 11.58 -12.77 10.88
CA GLN A 33 11.46 -12.39 12.29
C GLN A 33 11.94 -13.48 13.25
N ALA A 34 11.71 -14.76 12.93
CA ALA A 34 12.18 -15.87 13.77
C ALA A 34 13.71 -16.07 13.74
N ASN A 35 14.40 -15.50 12.74
CA ASN A 35 15.86 -15.60 12.57
C ASN A 35 16.56 -14.25 12.81
N THR A 36 15.95 -13.36 13.60
CA THR A 36 16.57 -12.09 13.97
C THR A 36 17.77 -12.28 14.88
N HIS A 37 18.62 -11.26 14.94
CA HIS A 37 19.80 -11.25 15.79
C HIS A 37 19.74 -10.02 16.70
N GLY A 38 20.07 -10.21 17.98
CA GLY A 38 20.11 -9.15 18.99
C GLY A 38 19.59 -9.64 20.34
N SER A 39 20.28 -9.32 21.43
CA SER A 39 19.86 -9.71 22.80
C SER A 39 18.86 -8.74 23.44
N VAL A 40 18.68 -7.54 22.86
CA VAL A 40 17.81 -6.47 23.39
C VAL A 40 16.78 -6.00 22.34
N PHE A 41 17.15 -5.98 21.05
CA PHE A 41 16.24 -5.65 19.95
C PHE A 41 16.43 -6.63 18.80
N ASP A 42 15.34 -7.27 18.40
CA ASP A 42 15.30 -8.13 17.22
C ASP A 42 15.49 -7.30 15.95
N THR A 43 16.62 -7.51 15.27
CA THR A 43 16.94 -6.79 14.04
C THR A 43 17.02 -7.75 12.86
N ILE A 44 16.24 -7.46 11.81
CA ILE A 44 16.40 -8.11 10.50
C ILE A 44 17.59 -7.45 9.81
N THR A 45 18.64 -8.22 9.55
CA THR A 45 19.84 -7.76 8.83
C THR A 45 19.84 -8.29 7.40
N ARG A 46 20.76 -7.81 6.56
CA ARG A 46 21.00 -8.42 5.23
C ARG A 46 21.33 -9.91 5.33
N ALA A 47 22.03 -10.33 6.39
CA ALA A 47 22.37 -11.74 6.62
C ALA A 47 21.14 -12.58 6.96
N THR A 48 20.15 -12.01 7.64
CA THR A 48 18.86 -12.68 7.95
C THR A 48 18.11 -13.09 6.68
N PHE A 49 18.25 -12.37 5.57
CA PHE A 49 17.64 -12.80 4.30
C PHE A 49 18.25 -14.10 3.75
N ASN A 50 19.51 -14.41 4.08
CA ASN A 50 20.16 -15.64 3.64
C ASN A 50 19.65 -16.89 4.39
N SER A 51 18.96 -16.73 5.53
CA SER A 51 18.41 -17.85 6.30
C SER A 51 17.01 -18.28 5.82
N VAL A 52 16.40 -17.53 4.90
CA VAL A 52 15.06 -17.82 4.40
C VAL A 52 15.12 -18.19 2.92
N SER A 53 14.64 -19.40 2.61
CA SER A 53 14.41 -19.83 1.24
C SER A 53 12.96 -19.59 0.83
N ALA A 54 12.78 -19.27 -0.45
CA ALA A 54 11.47 -19.04 -1.05
C ALA A 54 11.38 -19.76 -2.40
N VAL A 55 10.19 -20.23 -2.73
CA VAL A 55 9.93 -20.85 -4.04
C VAL A 55 9.99 -19.76 -5.11
N ARG A 56 10.76 -20.01 -6.17
CA ARG A 56 10.78 -19.18 -7.37
C ARG A 56 10.11 -19.94 -8.52
N PRO A 57 8.84 -19.64 -8.83
CA PRO A 57 8.16 -20.21 -9.99
C PRO A 57 8.86 -19.79 -11.30
N GLY A 58 8.52 -20.47 -12.40
CA GLY A 58 8.92 -20.04 -13.73
C GLY A 58 8.36 -18.65 -14.08
N SER A 59 9.06 -17.91 -14.94
CA SER A 59 8.71 -16.51 -15.28
C SER A 59 7.27 -16.36 -15.79
N ALA A 60 6.78 -17.31 -16.59
CA ALA A 60 5.41 -17.28 -17.11
C ALA A 60 4.36 -17.25 -15.98
N VAL A 61 4.55 -18.07 -14.93
CA VAL A 61 3.63 -18.12 -13.79
C VAL A 61 3.66 -16.81 -13.00
N MET A 62 4.85 -16.25 -12.79
CA MET A 62 5.00 -14.97 -12.09
C MET A 62 4.35 -13.82 -12.87
N ILE A 63 4.47 -13.80 -14.20
CA ILE A 63 3.83 -12.80 -15.06
C ILE A 63 2.31 -12.93 -15.00
N SER A 64 1.76 -14.14 -15.19
CA SER A 64 0.31 -14.36 -15.10
C SER A 64 -0.25 -14.03 -13.70
N PHE A 65 0.51 -14.29 -12.64
CA PHE A 65 0.15 -13.81 -11.30
C PHE A 65 0.05 -12.27 -11.27
N GLY A 66 1.05 -11.58 -11.83
CA GLY A 66 1.07 -10.13 -11.91
C GLY A 66 -0.13 -9.55 -12.67
N GLU A 67 -0.51 -10.15 -13.79
CA GLU A 67 -1.67 -9.74 -14.60
C GLU A 67 -2.99 -9.79 -13.82
N VAL A 68 -3.15 -10.78 -12.94
CA VAL A 68 -4.36 -10.93 -12.12
C VAL A 68 -4.32 -10.03 -10.87
N VAL A 69 -3.17 -9.99 -10.19
CA VAL A 69 -3.09 -9.39 -8.84
C VAL A 69 -2.85 -7.89 -8.88
N THR A 70 -2.11 -7.39 -9.86
CA THR A 70 -1.85 -5.94 -10.02
C THR A 70 -3.14 -5.11 -10.06
N PRO A 71 -4.12 -5.37 -10.95
CA PRO A 71 -5.34 -4.57 -11.00
C PRO A 71 -6.18 -4.65 -9.72
N LEU A 72 -6.09 -5.76 -8.97
CA LEU A 72 -6.77 -5.87 -7.67
C LEU A 72 -6.11 -4.97 -6.62
N MET A 73 -4.78 -4.95 -6.57
CA MET A 73 -4.03 -4.07 -5.66
C MET A 73 -4.23 -2.60 -6.00
N ASP A 74 -4.27 -2.25 -7.29
CA ASP A 74 -4.52 -0.88 -7.74
C ASP A 74 -5.93 -0.42 -7.36
N ARG A 75 -6.93 -1.29 -7.49
CA ARG A 75 -8.30 -1.00 -7.02
C ARG A 75 -8.37 -0.81 -5.51
N ILE A 76 -7.64 -1.62 -4.74
CA ILE A 76 -7.57 -1.45 -3.29
C ILE A 76 -6.97 -0.09 -2.94
N LEU A 77 -5.88 0.30 -3.62
CA LEU A 77 -5.24 1.60 -3.40
C LEU A 77 -6.20 2.76 -3.72
N ALA A 78 -6.84 2.72 -4.90
CA ALA A 78 -7.81 3.73 -5.31
C ALA A 78 -8.96 3.88 -4.30
N ASN A 79 -9.53 2.77 -3.82
CA ASN A 79 -10.60 2.79 -2.82
C ASN A 79 -10.12 3.38 -1.47
N VAL A 80 -8.88 3.12 -1.06
CA VAL A 80 -8.31 3.69 0.17
C VAL A 80 -8.13 5.21 0.04
N GLU A 81 -7.65 5.68 -1.12
CA GLU A 81 -7.46 7.10 -1.39
C GLU A 81 -8.80 7.84 -1.51
N GLU A 82 -9.77 7.24 -2.19
CA GLU A 82 -11.14 7.76 -2.29
C GLU A 82 -11.79 7.85 -0.90
N SER A 83 -11.74 6.77 -0.12
CA SER A 83 -12.29 6.74 1.24
C SER A 83 -11.70 7.83 2.14
N ARG A 84 -10.37 8.05 2.07
CA ARG A 84 -9.70 9.14 2.80
C ARG A 84 -10.18 10.52 2.34
N THR A 85 -10.33 10.70 1.02
CA THR A 85 -10.80 11.95 0.44
C THR A 85 -12.23 12.23 0.87
N LEU A 86 -13.13 11.26 0.76
CA LEU A 86 -14.53 11.38 1.20
C LEU A 86 -14.65 11.69 2.69
N ALA A 87 -13.84 11.04 3.53
CA ALA A 87 -13.81 11.34 4.97
C ALA A 87 -13.37 12.78 5.24
N ALA A 88 -12.28 13.23 4.59
CA ALA A 88 -11.79 14.61 4.73
C ALA A 88 -12.81 15.64 4.22
N THR A 89 -13.45 15.37 3.08
CA THR A 89 -14.51 16.22 2.52
C THR A 89 -15.71 16.29 3.47
N ARG A 90 -16.14 15.16 4.04
CA ARG A 90 -17.20 15.14 5.05
C ARG A 90 -16.83 15.99 6.25
N ASP A 91 -15.64 15.78 6.82
CA ASP A 91 -15.21 16.47 8.04
C ASP A 91 -15.05 17.98 7.81
N LEU A 92 -14.68 18.39 6.59
CA LEU A 92 -14.63 19.79 6.17
C LEU A 92 -16.02 20.41 6.00
N LEU A 93 -16.95 19.70 5.35
CA LEU A 93 -18.25 20.26 4.96
C LEU A 93 -19.30 20.17 6.05
N LEU A 94 -19.31 19.09 6.84
CA LEU A 94 -20.36 18.82 7.81
C LEU A 94 -20.56 19.96 8.83
N PRO A 95 -19.50 20.56 9.42
CA PRO A 95 -19.68 21.68 10.34
C PRO A 95 -20.30 22.92 9.67
N LYS A 96 -19.91 23.22 8.42
CA LYS A 96 -20.41 24.38 7.65
C LYS A 96 -21.86 24.21 7.19
N LEU A 97 -22.24 22.97 6.88
CA LEU A 97 -23.63 22.62 6.58
C LEU A 97 -24.50 22.71 7.85
N MET A 98 -24.00 22.22 8.98
CA MET A 98 -24.71 22.29 10.26
C MET A 98 -24.86 23.71 10.79
N SER A 99 -23.86 24.57 10.62
CA SER A 99 -23.95 25.99 11.01
C SER A 99 -24.83 26.82 10.08
N GLY A 100 -25.18 26.28 8.91
CA GLY A 100 -25.90 27.00 7.85
C GLY A 100 -25.05 28.03 7.10
N GLU A 101 -23.75 28.10 7.36
CA GLU A 101 -22.77 28.89 6.60
C GLU A 101 -22.75 28.47 5.13
N LEU A 102 -22.88 27.17 4.88
CA LEU A 102 -23.03 26.58 3.55
C LEU A 102 -24.46 26.04 3.40
N ARG A 103 -25.17 26.43 2.33
CA ARG A 103 -26.49 25.88 1.97
C ARG A 103 -26.38 25.10 0.67
N VAL A 104 -26.99 23.91 0.67
CA VAL A 104 -26.90 22.95 -0.46
C VAL A 104 -27.37 23.58 -1.78
N GLN A 105 -28.54 24.24 -1.79
CA GLN A 105 -29.10 24.88 -3.00
C GLN A 105 -28.20 25.99 -3.57
N THR A 106 -27.52 26.75 -2.70
CA THR A 106 -26.61 27.81 -3.12
C THR A 106 -25.31 27.22 -3.67
N ALA A 107 -24.82 26.15 -3.05
CA ALA A 107 -23.64 25.42 -3.51
C ALA A 107 -23.87 24.73 -4.86
N GLU A 108 -25.03 24.09 -5.06
CA GLU A 108 -25.41 23.44 -6.33
C GLU A 108 -25.42 24.45 -7.49
N ARG A 109 -26.06 25.62 -7.30
CA ARG A 109 -26.06 26.70 -8.30
C ARG A 109 -24.66 27.24 -8.62
N ALA A 110 -23.76 27.27 -7.63
CA ALA A 110 -22.40 27.74 -7.84
C ALA A 110 -21.55 26.72 -8.62
N VAL A 111 -21.78 25.43 -8.43
CA VAL A 111 -21.10 24.36 -9.20
C VAL A 111 -21.59 24.34 -10.64
N GLU A 112 -22.91 24.45 -10.88
CA GLU A 112 -23.50 24.51 -12.23
C GLU A 112 -23.05 25.74 -13.03
N ALA A 113 -22.77 26.86 -12.37
CA ALA A 113 -22.30 28.08 -13.05
C ALA A 113 -20.83 28.00 -13.50
N VAL A 114 -20.06 27.01 -13.03
CA VAL A 114 -18.63 26.84 -13.32
C VAL A 114 -18.38 25.66 -14.29
N ALA A 115 -19.37 24.79 -14.48
CA ALA A 115 -19.36 23.69 -15.45
C ALA A 115 -19.86 24.15 -16.83
#